data_AF-A0A3S0XJW9-F1
#
_entry.id   AF-A0A3S0XJW9-F1
#
_cell.length_a   1.000
_cell.length_b   1.000
_cell.length_c   1.000
_cell.angle_alpha   90.00
_cell.angle_beta   90.00
_cell.angle_gamma   90.00
#
_symmetry.space_group_name_H-M   'P 1'
#
loop_
_entity.id
_entity.type
_entity.pdbx_description
1 polymer ?
#
loop_
_entity_poly.entity_id
_entity_poly.type
_entity_poly.pdbx_seq_one_letter_code
_entity_poly.pdbx_strand_id
1 'polypeptide(L)'
;MAVIDDKTTDALDKIFNAWLAFHNILSQDGRLYKSDSKGQIMRNAQGGSITINAQEFKLLMLDPEKGLQAYAAKQGIRLKPQLRDFPQE
;
A
#
# COMPACT_ATOMS: atom_id res chain seq x y z
N MET A 1 -10.41 -14.26 -17.73
CA MET A 1 -10.12 -13.53 -16.48
C MET A 1 -11.05 -14.07 -15.42
N ALA A 2 -10.53 -14.57 -14.30
CA ALA A 2 -11.39 -14.95 -13.18
C ALA A 2 -12.05 -13.66 -12.64
N VAL A 3 -13.37 -13.62 -12.60
CA VAL A 3 -14.12 -12.54 -11.97
C VAL A 3 -13.92 -12.70 -10.48
N ILE A 4 -13.26 -11.74 -9.85
CA ILE A 4 -13.14 -11.67 -8.39
C ILE A 4 -14.50 -11.18 -7.89
N ASP A 5 -15.13 -11.88 -6.95
CA ASP A 5 -16.41 -11.46 -6.39
C ASP A 5 -16.24 -10.21 -5.50
N ASP A 6 -17.32 -9.46 -5.31
CA ASP A 6 -17.29 -8.20 -4.55
C ASP A 6 -16.76 -8.36 -3.12
N LYS A 7 -17.06 -9.48 -2.45
CA LYS A 7 -16.59 -9.70 -1.08
C LYS A 7 -15.09 -9.95 -1.05
N THR A 8 -14.57 -10.68 -2.02
CA THR A 8 -13.12 -10.88 -2.15
C THR A 8 -12.42 -9.55 -2.47
N THR A 9 -13.00 -8.71 -3.32
CA THR A 9 -12.45 -7.38 -3.63
C THR A 9 -12.42 -6.47 -2.40
N ASP A 10 -13.52 -6.38 -1.65
CA ASP A 10 -13.60 -5.61 -0.40
C ASP A 10 -12.61 -6.11 0.67
N ALA A 11 -12.46 -7.44 0.80
CA ALA A 11 -11.49 -8.01 1.72
C ALA A 11 -10.05 -7.65 1.35
N LEU A 12 -9.70 -7.71 0.06
CA LEU A 12 -8.37 -7.34 -0.43
C LEU A 12 -8.09 -5.85 -0.23
N ASP A 13 -9.07 -4.97 -0.48
CA ASP A 13 -8.95 -3.54 -0.24
C ASP A 13 -8.69 -3.24 1.24
N LYS A 14 -9.44 -3.88 2.15
CA LYS A 14 -9.23 -3.74 3.60
C LYS A 14 -7.85 -4.19 4.03
N ILE A 15 -7.36 -5.31 3.52
CA ILE A 15 -6.01 -5.82 3.83
C ILE A 15 -4.94 -4.86 3.33
N PHE A 16 -5.11 -4.36 2.10
CA PHE A 16 -4.18 -3.41 1.51
C PHE A 16 -4.12 -2.11 2.33
N ASN A 17 -5.28 -1.54 2.65
CA ASN A 17 -5.37 -0.32 3.46
C ASN A 17 -4.85 -0.52 4.89
N ALA A 18 -5.11 -1.67 5.51
CA ALA A 18 -4.55 -2.01 6.82
C ALA A 18 -3.03 -2.14 6.78
N TRP A 19 -2.48 -2.72 5.71
CA TRP A 19 -1.03 -2.81 5.50
C TRP A 19 -0.39 -1.43 5.30
N LEU A 20 -1.04 -0.53 4.55
CA LEU A 20 -0.58 0.86 4.42
C LEU A 20 -0.56 1.56 5.79
N ALA A 21 -1.62 1.44 6.57
CA ALA A 21 -1.71 2.03 7.90
C ALA A 21 -0.62 1.49 8.85
N PHE A 22 -0.31 0.19 8.78
CA PHE A 22 0.78 -0.43 9.56
C PHE A 22 2.14 0.22 9.26
N HIS A 23 2.33 0.74 8.05
CA HIS A 23 3.55 1.44 7.62
C HIS A 23 3.48 2.97 7.74
N ASN A 24 2.45 3.50 8.40
CA ASN A 24 2.15 4.94 8.45
C ASN A 24 2.09 5.56 7.03
N ILE A 25 1.35 4.90 6.15
CA ILE A 25 1.09 5.36 4.80
C ILE A 25 -0.40 5.62 4.65
N LEU A 26 -0.74 6.78 4.09
CA LEU A 26 -2.11 7.14 3.74
C LEU A 26 -2.25 7.23 2.21
N SER A 27 -3.24 6.55 1.67
CA SER A 27 -3.68 6.73 0.29
C SER A 27 -4.77 7.80 0.25
N GLN A 28 -4.53 8.90 -0.46
CA GLN A 28 -5.49 9.98 -0.62
C GLN A 28 -5.33 10.62 -2.00
N ASP A 29 -6.44 10.94 -2.68
CA ASP A 29 -6.45 11.60 -3.99
C ASP A 29 -5.54 10.91 -5.04
N GLY A 30 -5.50 9.57 -5.00
CA GLY A 30 -4.68 8.75 -5.90
C GLY A 30 -3.17 8.80 -5.63
N ARG A 31 -2.75 9.31 -4.47
CA ARG A 31 -1.33 9.43 -4.07
C ARG A 31 -1.10 8.79 -2.71
N LEU A 32 0.13 8.32 -2.49
CA LEU A 32 0.57 7.78 -1.21
C LEU A 32 1.38 8.82 -0.45
N TYR A 33 1.05 9.03 0.82
CA TYR A 33 1.67 9.99 1.71
C TYR A 33 2.21 9.30 2.96
N LYS A 34 3.29 9.83 3.52
CA LYS A 34 3.72 9.47 4.88
C LYS A 34 2.75 10.10 5.87
N SER A 35 2.30 9.31 6.85
CA SER A 35 1.46 9.77 7.94
C SER A 35 2.18 9.66 9.28
N ASP A 36 1.67 10.35 10.29
CA ASP A 36 2.05 10.11 11.68
C ASP A 36 1.22 8.96 12.29
N SER A 37 1.49 8.63 13.55
CA SER A 37 0.76 7.58 14.29
C SER A 37 -0.70 7.92 14.58
N LYS A 38 -1.16 9.13 14.26
CA LYS A 38 -2.56 9.57 14.34
C LYS A 38 -3.24 9.54 12.97
N GLY A 39 -2.55 9.09 11.92
CA GLY A 39 -3.05 9.04 10.55
C GLY A 39 -3.05 10.40 9.84
N GLN A 40 -2.34 11.41 10.36
CA GLN A 40 -2.25 12.73 9.72
C GLN A 40 -1.08 12.77 8.74
N ILE A 41 -1.29 13.34 7.55
CA ILE A 41 -0.24 13.50 6.54
C ILE A 41 0.90 14.36 7.09
N MET A 42 2.11 13.80 7.08
CA MET A 42 3.31 14.51 7.48
C MET A 42 3.69 15.56 6.45
N ARG A 43 4.22 16.69 6.94
CA ARG A 43 4.69 17.81 6.13
C ARG A 43 6.20 17.99 6.29
N ASN A 44 6.86 18.42 5.22
CA ASN A 44 8.26 18.80 5.23
C ASN A 44 8.45 20.20 5.86
N ALA A 45 9.70 20.65 5.99
CA ALA A 45 10.04 21.95 6.57
C ALA A 45 9.44 23.16 5.80
N GLN A 46 9.04 22.97 4.55
CA GLN A 46 8.41 24.00 3.71
C GLN A 46 6.87 23.93 3.74
N GLY A 47 6.29 23.05 4.57
CA GLY A 47 4.84 22.86 4.70
C GLY A 47 4.20 21.97 3.63
N GLY A 48 4.99 21.39 2.71
CA GLY A 48 4.50 20.47 1.68
C GLY A 48 4.32 19.04 2.21
N SER A 49 3.27 18.35 1.77
CA SER A 49 3.03 16.95 2.13
C SER A 49 4.13 16.02 1.65
N ILE A 50 4.53 15.07 2.49
CA ILE A 50 5.59 14.10 2.16
C ILE A 50 4.96 12.92 1.41
N THR A 51 5.19 12.86 0.10
CA THR A 51 4.73 11.76 -0.76
C THR A 51 5.72 10.60 -0.78
N ILE A 52 5.20 9.39 -0.92
CA ILE A 52 6.01 8.18 -1.15
C ILE A 52 6.19 8.02 -2.66
N ASN A 53 7.44 7.95 -3.11
CA ASN A 53 7.72 7.73 -4.52
C ASN A 53 7.56 6.24 -4.89
N ALA A 54 7.41 5.96 -6.19
CA ALA A 54 7.14 4.62 -6.68
C ALA A 54 8.25 3.60 -6.35
N GLN A 55 9.51 4.03 -6.30
CA GLN A 55 10.63 3.15 -6.00
C GLN A 55 10.67 2.77 -4.52
N GLU A 56 10.48 3.74 -3.62
CA GLU A 56 10.34 3.52 -2.18
C GLU A 56 9.18 2.55 -1.90
N PHE A 57 8.01 2.80 -2.52
CA PHE A 57 6.85 1.93 -2.36
C PHE A 57 7.07 0.52 -2.90
N LYS A 58 7.72 0.39 -4.06
CA LYS A 58 8.05 -0.92 -4.66
C LYS A 58 8.97 -1.73 -3.75
N LEU A 59 10.00 -1.12 -3.17
CA LEU A 59 10.90 -1.78 -2.23
C LEU A 59 10.14 -2.27 -0.99
N LEU A 60 9.27 -1.43 -0.43
CA LEU A 60 8.44 -1.80 0.72
C LEU A 60 7.47 -2.95 0.39
N MET A 61 6.82 -2.89 -0.76
CA MET A 61 5.84 -3.91 -1.17
C MET A 61 6.48 -5.28 -1.37
N LEU A 62 7.71 -5.32 -1.89
CA LEU A 62 8.48 -6.54 -2.15
C LEU A 62 9.30 -7.03 -0.94
N ASP A 63 9.29 -6.31 0.18
CA ASP A 63 10.03 -6.70 1.37
C ASP A 63 9.54 -8.08 1.88
N PRO A 64 10.45 -9.06 2.08
CA PRO A 64 10.06 -10.42 2.43
C PRO A 64 9.47 -10.56 3.84
N GLU A 65 9.71 -9.60 4.74
CA GLU A 65 9.28 -9.67 6.15
C GLU A 65 8.10 -8.73 6.46
N LYS A 66 8.03 -7.62 5.74
CA LYS A 66 7.15 -6.47 6.00
C LYS A 66 6.27 -6.08 4.81
N GLY A 67 6.51 -6.65 3.64
CA GLY A 67 5.74 -6.39 2.43
C GLY A 67 4.32 -6.96 2.49
N LEU A 68 3.52 -6.61 1.48
CA LEU A 68 2.09 -6.95 1.45
C LEU A 68 1.85 -8.46 1.52
N GLN A 69 2.69 -9.25 0.82
CA GLN A 69 2.59 -10.71 0.84
C GLN A 69 2.83 -11.27 2.24
N ALA A 70 3.86 -10.79 2.94
CA ALA A 70 4.18 -11.22 4.30
C ALA A 70 3.08 -10.81 5.30
N TYR A 71 2.53 -9.60 5.14
CA TYR A 71 1.41 -9.13 5.94
C TYR A 71 0.15 -9.97 5.73
N ALA A 72 -0.24 -10.22 4.47
CA ALA A 72 -1.40 -11.04 4.15
C ALA A 72 -1.25 -12.49 4.65
N ALA A 73 -0.04 -13.07 4.54
CA ALA A 73 0.23 -14.41 5.04
C ALA A 73 0.01 -14.53 6.57
N LYS A 74 0.37 -13.49 7.34
CA LYS A 74 0.09 -13.40 8.79
C LYS A 74 -1.41 -13.34 9.09
N GLN A 75 -2.22 -12.83 8.16
CA GLN A 75 -3.67 -12.85 8.24
C GLN A 75 -4.30 -14.14 7.67
N GLY A 76 -3.48 -15.15 7.33
CA GLY A 76 -3.95 -16.43 6.79
C GLY A 76 -4.23 -16.42 5.27
N ILE A 77 -3.85 -15.35 4.57
CA ILE A 77 -4.19 -15.13 3.16
C ILE A 77 -2.94 -15.27 2.30
N ARG A 78 -3.02 -16.13 1.28
CA ARG A 78 -1.92 -16.32 0.32
C ARG A 78 -2.12 -15.41 -0.88
N LEU A 79 -1.33 -14.34 -0.93
CA LEU A 79 -1.28 -13.42 -2.07
C LEU A 79 0.03 -13.60 -2.84
N LYS A 80 -0.04 -13.39 -4.15
CA LYS A 80 1.14 -13.25 -5.01
C LYS A 80 1.07 -11.89 -5.70
N PRO A 81 1.78 -10.87 -5.20
CA PRO A 81 1.77 -9.55 -5.81
C PRO A 81 2.33 -9.63 -7.24
N GLN A 82 1.69 -8.92 -8.17
CA GLN A 82 2.19 -8.76 -9.53
C GLN A 82 2.50 -7.30 -9.76
N LEU A 83 3.77 -7.02 -10.05
CA LEU A 83 4.18 -5.72 -10.57
C LEU A 83 3.83 -5.67 -12.05
N ARG A 84 3.06 -4.66 -12.43
CA ARG A 84 2.88 -4.30 -13.83
C ARG A 84 3.75 -3.09 -14.11
N ASP A 85 4.43 -3.12 -15.25
CA ASP A 85 5.00 -1.90 -15.78
C ASP A 85 3.90 -0.88 -16.02
N PHE A 86 4.22 0.37 -15.73
CA PHE A 86 3.35 1.46 -16.13
C PHE A 86 3.30 1.46 -17.66
N PRO A 87 2.11 1.54 -18.29
CA PRO A 87 2.04 1.59 -19.75
C PRO A 87 2.94 2.74 -20.23
N GLN A 88 3.90 2.40 -21.10
CA GLN A 88 4.59 3.43 -21.87
C GLN A 88 3.60 3.90 -22.92
N GLU A 89 3.20 5.16 -22.85
CA GLU A 89 2.42 5.82 -23.90
C GLU A 89 3.16 5.80 -25.24
#